data_AF-A0AAW2ILS4-F1
#
_entry.id   AF-A0AAW2ILS4-F1
#
_cell.length_a   1.000
_cell.length_b   1.000
_cell.length_c   1.000
_cell.angle_alpha   90.00
_cell.angle_beta   90.00
_cell.angle_gamma   90.00
#
_symmetry.space_group_name_H-M   'P 1'
#
loop_
_entity.id
_entity.type
_entity.pdbx_description
1 polymer ?
#
loop_
_entity_poly.entity_id
_entity_poly.type
_entity_poly.pdbx_seq_one_letter_code
_entity_poly.pdbx_strand_id
1 'polypeptide(L)'
;MDPSDEQGYLLTPAPRLLMGDHPMSMKAFVLSQLDSTITGPWQHLSGWFQNNEDRTAFHATHGMSLWEQKEQNPRFGHLFDQGMGNDATIVANVITRDCREVFEGLGSLVDVAVAPELWPRQ
;
A
#
# COMPACT_ATOMS: atom_id res chain seq x y z
N MET A 1 -0.17 -0.25 48.30
CA MET A 1 -0.33 -0.56 46.86
C MET A 1 0.24 -1.95 46.66
N ASP A 2 -0.61 -2.89 46.28
CA ASP A 2 -0.25 -4.29 46.01
C ASP A 2 0.44 -4.37 44.63
N PRO A 3 1.63 -4.99 44.51
CA PRO A 3 2.39 -5.06 43.26
C PRO A 3 1.88 -6.12 42.27
N SER A 4 0.66 -6.65 42.39
CA SER A 4 0.21 -7.82 41.60
C SER A 4 -0.78 -7.59 40.45
N ASP A 5 -1.13 -6.35 40.09
CA ASP A 5 -2.00 -6.08 38.93
C ASP A 5 -1.23 -5.45 37.75
N GLU A 6 -0.20 -6.14 37.26
CA GLU A 6 0.46 -5.77 36.00
C GLU A 6 -0.31 -6.38 34.83
N GLN A 7 -1.16 -5.58 34.19
CA GLN A 7 -2.00 -6.02 33.08
C GLN A 7 -1.18 -6.10 31.78
N GLY A 8 -0.81 -7.32 31.38
CA GLY A 8 -0.04 -7.57 30.16
C GLY A 8 -0.91 -7.72 28.91
N TYR A 9 -0.43 -7.21 27.77
CA TYR A 9 -1.03 -7.45 26.46
C TYR A 9 -0.23 -8.51 25.69
N LEU A 10 -0.91 -9.55 25.19
CA LEU A 10 -0.31 -10.54 24.31
C LEU A 10 -0.72 -10.27 22.86
N LEU A 11 0.24 -10.40 21.93
CA LEU A 11 -0.03 -10.24 20.51
C LEU A 11 -0.81 -11.44 19.95
N THR A 12 -2.02 -11.17 19.47
CA THR A 12 -2.77 -12.09 18.62
C THR A 12 -2.16 -12.14 17.20
N PRO A 13 -2.57 -13.07 16.31
CA PRO A 13 -1.98 -13.17 14.98
C PRO A 13 -2.04 -11.88 14.15
N ALA A 14 -3.10 -11.07 14.26
CA ALA A 14 -3.23 -9.85 13.46
C ALA A 14 -2.21 -8.75 13.83
N PRO A 15 -2.04 -8.36 15.11
CA PRO A 15 -0.95 -7.48 15.54
C PRO A 15 0.46 -7.94 15.17
N ARG A 16 0.70 -9.25 15.01
CA ARG A 16 2.00 -9.76 14.54
C ARG A 16 2.32 -9.33 13.11
N LEU A 17 1.30 -9.18 12.26
CA LEU A 17 1.46 -8.63 10.91
C LEU A 17 1.81 -7.13 10.92
N LEU A 18 1.73 -6.44 12.05
CA LEU A 18 2.13 -5.04 12.17
C LEU A 18 3.56 -4.88 12.71
N MET A 19 4.24 -5.99 13.05
CA MET A 19 5.63 -5.96 13.49
C MET A 19 6.57 -5.85 12.29
N GLY A 20 7.59 -4.99 12.40
CA GLY A 20 8.48 -4.68 11.27
C GLY A 20 9.45 -5.80 10.88
N ASP A 21 9.65 -6.78 11.76
CA ASP A 21 10.49 -7.96 11.57
C ASP A 21 9.72 -9.16 11.00
N HIS A 22 8.40 -9.04 10.83
CA HIS A 22 7.59 -10.11 10.26
C HIS A 22 7.75 -10.16 8.72
N PRO A 23 8.02 -11.34 8.12
CA PRO A 23 8.19 -11.46 6.66
C PRO A 23 6.96 -11.05 5.83
N MET A 24 5.78 -11.07 6.44
CA MET A 24 4.51 -10.60 5.86
C MET A 24 4.01 -9.34 6.59
N SER A 25 4.92 -8.44 6.97
CA SER A 25 4.54 -7.23 7.67
C SER A 25 3.68 -6.34 6.77
N MET A 26 2.49 -5.98 7.24
CA MET A 26 1.60 -4.99 6.63
C MET A 26 1.81 -3.60 7.22
N LYS A 27 2.83 -3.42 8.08
CA LYS A 27 3.08 -2.17 8.80
C LYS A 27 3.17 -0.98 7.85
N ALA A 28 3.97 -1.08 6.79
CA ALA A 28 4.16 0.04 5.86
C ALA A 28 2.86 0.37 5.10
N PHE A 29 2.06 -0.64 4.76
CA PHE A 29 0.78 -0.45 4.07
C PHE A 29 -0.21 0.25 4.97
N VAL A 30 -0.36 -0.21 6.22
CA VAL A 30 -1.25 0.44 7.19
C VAL A 30 -0.82 1.89 7.43
N LEU A 31 0.49 2.15 7.59
CA LEU A 31 0.98 3.52 7.75
C LEU A 31 0.73 4.38 6.50
N SER A 32 0.91 3.83 5.29
CA SER A 32 0.60 4.52 4.02
C SER A 32 -0.88 4.88 3.92
N GLN A 33 -1.78 3.92 4.20
CA GLN A 33 -3.22 4.10 4.10
C GLN A 33 -3.78 5.05 5.17
N LEU A 34 -3.07 5.21 6.30
CA LEU A 34 -3.44 6.15 7.37
C LEU A 34 -2.78 7.54 7.22
N ASP A 35 -1.87 7.74 6.26
CA ASP A 35 -1.31 9.08 6.00
C ASP A 35 -2.43 10.05 5.60
N SER A 36 -2.32 11.30 6.03
CA SER A 36 -3.33 12.34 5.75
C SER A 36 -3.52 12.58 4.25
N THR A 37 -2.50 12.28 3.45
CA THR A 37 -2.56 12.34 1.98
C THR A 37 -3.55 11.32 1.41
N ILE A 38 -3.63 10.11 1.98
CA ILE A 38 -4.59 9.09 1.56
C ILE A 38 -5.94 9.30 2.24
N THR A 39 -5.94 9.75 3.50
CA THR A 39 -7.18 9.82 4.29
C THR A 39 -7.99 11.11 4.08
N GLY A 40 -7.34 12.20 3.68
CA GLY A 40 -7.98 13.49 3.43
C GLY A 40 -9.16 13.43 2.44
N PRO A 41 -9.01 12.79 1.27
CA PRO A 41 -10.09 12.70 0.27
C PRO A 41 -11.39 12.07 0.78
N TRP A 42 -11.34 11.18 1.78
CA TRP A 42 -12.54 10.55 2.35
C TRP A 42 -13.46 11.56 3.02
N GLN A 43 -12.92 12.67 3.52
CA GLN A 43 -13.70 13.73 4.20
C GLN A 43 -14.49 14.61 3.21
N HIS A 44 -14.14 14.54 1.92
CA HIS A 44 -14.71 15.39 0.88
C HIS A 44 -15.54 14.61 -0.15
N LEU A 45 -15.79 13.32 0.07
CA LEU A 45 -16.52 12.45 -0.87
C LEU A 45 -17.88 13.02 -1.27
N SER A 46 -18.68 13.49 -0.30
CA SER A 46 -20.03 14.01 -0.59
C SER A 46 -19.98 15.22 -1.52
N GLY A 47 -19.04 16.15 -1.29
CA GLY A 47 -18.86 17.32 -2.14
C GLY A 47 -18.35 16.94 -3.53
N TRP A 48 -17.39 16.01 -3.60
CA TRP A 48 -16.88 15.50 -4.86
C TRP A 48 -17.97 14.81 -5.70
N PHE A 49 -18.83 13.97 -5.10
CA PHE A 49 -19.92 13.30 -5.83
C PHE A 49 -20.94 14.27 -6.44
N GLN A 50 -21.06 15.49 -5.90
CA GLN A 50 -21.99 16.51 -6.39
C GLN A 50 -21.35 17.41 -7.46
N ASN A 51 -20.02 17.42 -7.57
CA ASN A 51 -19.26 18.29 -8.44
C ASN A 51 -18.51 17.47 -9.51
N ASN A 52 -18.88 17.63 -10.78
CA ASN A 52 -18.31 16.85 -11.88
C ASN A 52 -17.05 17.48 -12.53
N GLU A 53 -16.37 18.38 -11.82
CA GLU A 53 -15.16 19.04 -12.34
C GLU A 53 -13.94 18.11 -12.30
N ASP A 54 -13.82 17.33 -11.23
CA ASP A 54 -12.65 16.49 -10.98
C ASP A 54 -12.93 15.00 -11.15
N ARG A 55 -12.00 14.29 -11.79
CA ARG A 55 -12.11 12.85 -12.07
C ARG A 55 -12.07 11.97 -10.82
N THR A 56 -11.41 12.43 -9.74
CA THR A 56 -11.25 11.66 -8.50
C THR A 56 -11.39 12.56 -7.29
N ALA A 57 -11.87 11.99 -6.17
CA ALA A 57 -11.90 12.70 -4.88
C ALA A 57 -10.50 13.17 -4.44
N PHE A 58 -9.47 12.41 -4.81
CA PHE A 58 -8.08 12.79 -4.55
C PHE A 58 -7.71 14.08 -5.27
N HIS A 59 -8.00 14.18 -6.57
CA HIS A 59 -7.75 15.38 -7.35
C HIS A 59 -8.56 16.57 -6.82
N ALA A 60 -9.83 16.37 -6.50
CA ALA A 60 -10.68 17.41 -5.91
C ALA A 60 -10.15 17.95 -4.57
N THR A 61 -9.47 17.10 -3.78
CA THR A 61 -8.94 17.48 -2.45
C THR A 61 -7.56 18.11 -2.54
N HIS A 62 -6.69 17.62 -3.43
CA HIS A 62 -5.27 17.98 -3.48
C HIS A 62 -4.90 18.86 -4.69
N GLY A 63 -5.80 19.05 -5.65
CA GLY A 63 -5.55 19.79 -6.88
C GLY A 63 -4.53 19.13 -7.83
N MET A 64 -4.15 17.88 -7.54
CA MET A 64 -3.21 17.08 -8.32
C MET A 64 -3.50 15.60 -8.17
N SER A 65 -3.00 14.79 -9.09
CA SER A 65 -3.16 13.34 -9.05
C SER A 65 -2.35 12.72 -7.90
N LEU A 66 -2.71 11.48 -7.54
CA LEU A 66 -1.94 10.68 -6.57
C LEU A 66 -0.48 10.53 -6.98
N TRP A 67 -0.22 10.37 -8.28
CA TRP A 67 1.13 10.19 -8.82
C TRP A 67 1.96 11.47 -8.75
N GLU A 68 1.38 12.62 -9.09
CA GLU A 68 2.04 13.92 -8.93
C GLU A 68 2.33 14.21 -7.46
N GLN A 69 1.39 13.91 -6.56
CA GLN A 69 1.60 14.06 -5.11
C GLN A 69 2.71 13.12 -4.60
N LYS A 70 2.75 11.88 -5.09
CA LYS A 70 3.81 10.90 -4.79
C LYS A 70 5.20 11.41 -5.23
N GLU A 71 5.28 12.00 -6.41
CA GLU A 71 6.52 12.56 -6.97
C GLU A 71 6.97 13.82 -6.21
N GLN A 72 6.04 14.71 -5.87
CA GLN A 72 6.35 15.98 -5.19
C GLN A 72 6.61 15.84 -3.68
N ASN A 73 6.14 14.75 -3.06
CA ASN A 73 6.31 14.50 -1.62
C ASN A 73 7.12 13.21 -1.39
N PRO A 74 8.47 13.30 -1.28
CA PRO A 74 9.33 12.13 -1.11
C PRO A 74 8.99 11.28 0.13
N ARG A 75 8.50 11.89 1.22
CA ARG A 75 8.11 11.16 2.44
C ARG A 75 6.93 10.25 2.15
N PHE A 76 5.89 10.81 1.53
CA PHE A 76 4.71 10.05 1.14
C PHE A 76 5.05 9.04 0.05
N GLY A 77 5.86 9.42 -0.94
CA GLY A 77 6.28 8.55 -2.03
C GLY A 77 6.99 7.29 -1.53
N HIS A 78 7.96 7.44 -0.63
CA HIS A 78 8.66 6.32 -0.03
C HIS A 78 7.72 5.43 0.81
N LEU A 79 6.82 6.03 1.60
CA LEU A 79 5.85 5.28 2.38
C LEU A 79 4.86 4.50 1.49
N PHE A 80 4.42 5.10 0.39
CA PHE A 80 3.54 4.48 -0.60
C PHE A 80 4.24 3.30 -1.29
N ASP A 81 5.49 3.47 -1.71
CA ASP A 81 6.28 2.41 -2.36
C ASP A 81 6.50 1.22 -1.43
N GLN A 82 6.86 1.48 -0.17
CA GLN A 82 6.95 0.42 0.84
C GLN A 82 5.59 -0.25 1.10
N GLY A 83 4.51 0.54 1.13
CA GLY A 83 3.15 0.02 1.30
C GLY A 83 2.75 -0.95 0.19
N MET A 84 3.00 -0.58 -1.08
CA MET A 84 2.71 -1.40 -2.25
C MET A 84 3.61 -2.65 -2.36
N GLY A 85 4.79 -2.62 -1.76
CA GLY A 85 5.72 -3.75 -1.76
C GLY A 85 5.40 -4.88 -0.76
N ASN A 86 4.54 -4.65 0.24
CA ASN A 86 4.41 -5.56 1.40
C ASN A 86 3.97 -6.98 1.04
N ASP A 87 2.99 -7.13 0.15
CA ASP A 87 2.48 -8.43 -0.28
C ASP A 87 2.87 -8.78 -1.72
N ALA A 88 3.59 -7.90 -2.42
CA ALA A 88 3.97 -8.07 -3.83
C ALA A 88 4.63 -9.43 -4.11
N THR A 89 5.58 -9.84 -3.26
CA THR A 89 6.25 -11.15 -3.38
C THR A 89 5.30 -12.32 -3.15
N ILE A 90 4.37 -12.20 -2.19
CA ILE A 90 3.40 -13.25 -1.89
C ILE A 90 2.43 -13.41 -3.06
N VAL A 91 1.90 -12.29 -3.56
CA VAL A 91 1.00 -12.24 -4.71
C VAL A 91 1.69 -12.79 -5.95
N ALA A 92 2.94 -12.39 -6.23
CA ALA A 92 3.72 -12.92 -7.34
C ALA A 92 3.94 -14.44 -7.23
N ASN A 93 4.24 -14.94 -6.04
CA ASN A 93 4.40 -16.38 -5.81
C ASN A 93 3.09 -17.15 -6.02
N VAL A 94 1.95 -16.60 -5.58
CA VAL A 94 0.64 -17.22 -5.81
C VAL A 94 0.32 -17.26 -7.30
N ILE A 95 0.49 -16.14 -8.01
CA ILE A 95 0.24 -16.06 -9.45
C ILE A 95 1.13 -17.04 -10.24
N THR A 96 2.42 -17.09 -9.95
CA THR A 96 3.36 -17.97 -10.66
C THR A 96 3.17 -19.46 -10.34
N ARG A 97 2.67 -19.79 -9.15
CA ARG A 97 2.38 -21.16 -8.73
C ARG A 97 1.02 -21.64 -9.24
N ASP A 98 -0.01 -20.83 -9.02
CA ASP A 98 -1.42 -21.24 -9.12
C ASP A 98 -2.10 -20.75 -10.41
N CYS A 99 -1.48 -19.85 -11.16
CA CYS A 99 -1.99 -19.33 -12.43
C CYS A 99 -0.99 -19.53 -13.58
N ARG A 100 -0.22 -20.63 -13.53
CA ARG A 100 0.85 -20.94 -14.49
C ARG A 100 0.34 -20.96 -15.93
N GLU A 101 -0.87 -21.47 -16.14
CA GLU A 101 -1.54 -21.57 -17.42
C GLU A 101 -1.69 -20.22 -18.15
N VAL A 102 -1.75 -19.12 -17.40
CA VAL A 102 -1.82 -17.76 -17.98
C VAL A 102 -0.52 -17.40 -18.73
N PHE A 103 0.59 -18.05 -18.38
CA PHE A 103 1.91 -17.79 -18.94
C PHE A 103 2.32 -18.80 -20.02
N GLU A 104 1.53 -19.84 -20.26
CA GLU A 104 1.86 -20.87 -21.25
C GLU A 104 1.83 -20.30 -22.68
N GLY A 105 2.89 -20.56 -23.44
CA GLY A 105 3.01 -20.09 -24.83
C GLY A 105 3.43 -18.62 -24.99
N LEU A 106 3.63 -17.87 -23.90
CA LEU A 106 4.18 -16.51 -23.97
C LEU A 106 5.67 -16.56 -24.32
N GLY A 107 6.07 -15.83 -25.37
CA GLY A 107 7.48 -15.62 -25.73
C GLY A 107 8.15 -14.48 -24.97
N SER A 108 7.37 -13.56 -24.40
CA SER A 108 7.85 -12.41 -23.62
C SER A 108 6.73 -11.88 -22.71
N LEU A 109 7.11 -11.30 -21.58
CA LEU A 109 6.20 -10.61 -20.65
C LEU A 109 6.78 -9.22 -20.34
N VAL A 110 5.92 -8.20 -20.36
CA VAL A 110 6.28 -6.83 -19.98
C VAL A 110 5.39 -6.43 -18.81
N ASP A 111 6.01 -6.15 -17.67
CA ASP A 111 5.33 -5.60 -16.51
C ASP A 111 5.28 -4.06 -16.64
N VAL A 112 4.07 -3.50 -16.73
CA VAL A 112 3.84 -2.07 -16.92
C VAL A 112 3.53 -1.44 -15.56
N ALA A 113 4.23 -0.34 -15.24
CA ALA A 113 4.11 0.41 -13.98
C ALA A 113 4.71 -0.28 -12.73
N VAL A 114 5.67 -1.21 -12.92
CA VAL A 114 6.47 -1.76 -11.82
C VAL A 114 7.34 -0.68 -11.16
N ALA A 115 7.42 -0.70 -9.83
CA ALA A 115 8.35 0.17 -9.10
C ALA A 115 9.81 -0.21 -9.45
N PRO A 116 10.71 0.77 -9.71
CA PRO A 116 12.09 0.49 -10.10
C PRO A 116 12.87 -0.40 -9.11
N GLU A 117 12.44 -0.42 -7.85
CA GLU A 117 13.10 -1.13 -6.75
C GLU A 117 12.76 -2.62 -6.69
N LEU A 118 11.73 -3.06 -7.42
CA LEU A 118 11.26 -4.45 -7.42
C LEU A 118 11.73 -5.25 -8.65
N TRP A 119 12.41 -4.62 -9.61
CA TRP A 119 12.97 -5.32 -10.78
C TRP A 119 14.43 -5.73 -10.54
N PRO A 120 14.82 -6.99 -10.84
CA PRO A 120 16.22 -7.38 -10.84
C PRO A 120 16.97 -6.56 -11.89
N ARG A 121 17.92 -5.71 -11.47
CA ARG A 121 18.87 -5.11 -12.42
C ARG A 121 19.60 -6.25 -13.12
N GLN A 122 19.49 -6.29 -14.44
CA GLN A 122 20.26 -7.19 -15.29
C GLN A 122 21.73 -6.77 -15.30
#